data_AF-A0A4W5M1S7-F1
#
_entry.id   AF-A0A4W5M1S7-F1
#
_cell.length_a   1.000
_cell.length_b   1.000
_cell.length_c   1.000
_cell.angle_alpha   90.00
_cell.angle_beta   90.00
_cell.angle_gamma   90.00
#
_symmetry.space_group_name_H-M   'P 1'
#
loop_
_entity.id
_entity.type
_entity.pdbx_description
1 polymer ?
#
loop_
_entity_poly.entity_id
_entity_poly.type
_entity_poly.pdbx_seq_one_letter_code
_entity_poly.pdbx_strand_id
1 'polypeptide(L)'
;MLLTFLFPCQSPFHRLGQQMQDLLGDGGIQKEVVQPGEGLPVPRDSSVSINFSGFLEYSDQPFEITSHLKYPRMMKLGRAGYSDHEEGRVL
;
A
#
# COMPACT_ATOMS: atom_id res chain seq x y z
N MET A 1 -9.43 -14.51 -41.36
CA MET A 1 -9.78 -13.90 -40.06
C MET A 1 -9.31 -14.84 -38.96
N LEU A 2 -8.10 -14.64 -38.46
CA LEU A 2 -7.60 -15.35 -37.29
C LEU A 2 -7.07 -14.26 -36.35
N LEU A 3 -8.00 -13.67 -35.61
CA LEU A 3 -7.72 -12.73 -34.54
C LEU A 3 -8.50 -13.23 -33.33
N THR A 4 -7.90 -13.13 -32.14
CA THR A 4 -8.41 -13.48 -30.79
C THR A 4 -8.07 -14.88 -30.24
N PHE A 5 -6.78 -15.22 -30.11
CA PHE A 5 -6.31 -16.23 -29.14
C PHE A 5 -5.05 -15.78 -28.37
N LEU A 6 -4.97 -14.49 -28.04
CA LEU A 6 -4.01 -13.98 -27.07
C LEU A 6 -4.78 -13.09 -26.10
N PHE A 7 -5.53 -13.70 -25.18
CA PHE A 7 -5.73 -13.03 -23.90
C PHE A 7 -4.37 -13.12 -23.20
N PRO A 8 -3.60 -12.02 -23.05
CA PRO A 8 -2.43 -12.08 -22.20
C PRO A 8 -2.91 -12.54 -20.83
N CYS A 9 -2.29 -13.60 -20.29
CA CYS A 9 -2.53 -14.02 -18.91
C CYS A 9 -2.20 -12.81 -18.03
N GLN A 10 -3.22 -12.11 -17.57
CA GLN A 10 -3.04 -10.92 -16.75
C GLN A 10 -2.49 -11.36 -15.39
N SER A 11 -1.45 -10.67 -14.93
CA SER A 11 -0.82 -10.96 -13.65
C SER A 11 -1.84 -10.79 -12.50
N PRO A 12 -1.67 -11.46 -11.35
CA PRO A 12 -2.56 -11.31 -10.20
C PRO A 12 -2.81 -9.85 -9.80
N PHE A 13 -1.78 -9.01 -9.73
CA PHE A 13 -1.94 -7.60 -9.37
C PHE A 13 -2.59 -6.78 -10.48
N HIS A 14 -2.34 -7.12 -11.75
CA HIS A 14 -3.05 -6.48 -12.86
C HIS A 14 -4.56 -6.76 -12.80
N ARG A 15 -4.97 -7.99 -12.47
CA ARG A 15 -6.39 -8.35 -12.30
C ARG A 15 -7.02 -7.65 -11.11
N LEU A 16 -6.31 -7.55 -9.98
CA LEU A 16 -6.77 -6.83 -8.80
C LEU A 16 -6.96 -5.33 -9.09
N GLY A 17 -5.97 -4.70 -9.75
CA GLY A 17 -5.98 -3.27 -10.06
C GLY A 17 -7.15 -2.82 -10.93
N GLN A 18 -7.77 -3.71 -11.73
CA GLN A 18 -8.95 -3.39 -12.54
C GLN A 18 -10.17 -2.97 -11.72
N GLN A 19 -10.23 -3.38 -10.45
CA GLN A 19 -11.34 -3.05 -9.55
C GLN A 19 -11.04 -1.82 -8.68
N MET A 20 -9.81 -1.30 -8.75
CA MET A 20 -9.33 -0.23 -7.90
C MET A 20 -9.47 1.15 -8.57
N GLN A 21 -9.64 2.19 -7.74
CA GLN A 21 -9.61 3.57 -8.21
C GLN A 21 -8.16 4.01 -8.44
N ASP A 22 -7.87 4.50 -9.64
CA ASP A 22 -6.61 5.20 -9.92
C ASP A 22 -6.65 6.61 -9.33
N LEU A 23 -5.76 6.88 -8.38
CA LEU A 23 -5.73 8.13 -7.64
C LEU A 23 -4.95 9.23 -8.36
N LEU A 24 -4.04 8.87 -9.27
CA LEU A 24 -3.17 9.81 -9.99
C LEU A 24 -3.48 9.89 -11.48
N GLY A 25 -4.14 8.88 -12.03
CA GLY A 25 -4.50 8.77 -13.46
C GLY A 25 -3.40 8.16 -14.33
N ASP A 26 -2.29 7.71 -13.72
CA ASP A 26 -1.15 7.08 -14.40
C ASP A 26 -1.03 5.57 -14.15
N GLY A 27 -1.95 5.00 -13.37
CA GLY A 27 -1.93 3.60 -12.96
C GLY A 27 -0.87 3.25 -11.90
N GLY A 28 -0.09 4.20 -11.39
CA GLY A 28 0.98 3.95 -10.43
C GLY A 28 0.49 3.77 -8.99
N ILE A 29 -0.58 4.46 -8.59
CA ILE A 29 -1.21 4.31 -7.28
C ILE A 29 -2.71 4.06 -7.44
N GLN A 30 -3.10 2.82 -7.16
CA GLN A 30 -4.48 2.37 -7.21
C GLN A 30 -4.97 1.99 -5.81
N LYS A 31 -6.23 2.29 -5.50
CA LYS A 31 -6.82 2.07 -4.18
C LYS A 31 -8.23 1.49 -4.27
N GLU A 32 -8.50 0.49 -3.46
CA GLU A 32 -9.84 0.06 -3.07
C GLU A 32 -10.05 0.32 -1.57
N VAL A 33 -11.24 0.76 -1.19
CA VAL A 33 -11.64 0.89 0.22
C VAL A 33 -12.37 -0.38 0.63
N VAL A 34 -11.66 -1.30 1.29
CA VAL A 34 -12.24 -2.56 1.78
C VAL A 34 -13.22 -2.34 2.93
N GLN A 35 -12.90 -1.41 3.83
CA GLN A 35 -13.76 -0.99 4.93
C GLN A 35 -13.72 0.54 5.09
N PRO A 36 -14.86 1.24 5.04
CA PRO A 36 -14.91 2.67 5.31
C PRO A 36 -14.50 2.98 6.75
N GLY A 37 -13.65 3.98 6.93
CA GLY A 37 -13.40 4.60 8.23
C GLY A 37 -14.46 5.64 8.57
N GLU A 38 -14.42 6.13 9.80
CA GLU A 38 -15.28 7.22 10.28
C GLU A 38 -14.50 8.53 10.45
N GLY A 39 -15.22 9.66 10.43
CA GLY A 39 -14.65 10.98 10.66
C GLY A 39 -14.16 11.69 9.40
N LEU A 40 -13.38 12.75 9.60
CA LEU A 40 -12.89 13.62 8.53
C LEU A 40 -11.66 13.02 7.83
N PRO A 41 -11.40 13.41 6.57
CA PRO A 41 -10.17 13.04 5.87
C PRO A 41 -8.92 13.46 6.66
N VAL A 42 -7.89 12.60 6.62
CA VAL A 42 -6.62 12.85 7.31
C VAL A 42 -5.89 14.05 6.69
N PRO A 43 -5.56 15.10 7.47
CA PRO A 43 -4.78 16.24 6.98
C PRO A 43 -3.38 15.86 6.48
N ARG A 44 -2.82 16.61 5.52
CA ARG A 44 -1.55 16.30 4.84
C ARG A 44 -0.33 16.14 5.75
N ASP A 45 -0.25 16.91 6.85
CA ASP A 45 0.91 16.93 7.75
C ASP A 45 0.67 16.19 9.08
N SER A 46 -0.33 15.31 9.08
CA SER A 46 -0.71 14.53 10.26
C SER A 46 0.41 13.56 10.67
N SER A 47 0.53 13.34 11.97
CA SER A 47 1.20 12.15 12.48
C SER A 47 0.17 11.02 12.55
N VAL A 48 0.46 9.90 11.89
CA VAL A 48 -0.46 8.76 11.79
C VAL A 48 0.17 7.50 12.35
N SER A 49 -0.70 6.59 12.80
CA SER A 49 -0.34 5.24 13.22
C SER A 49 -0.95 4.27 12.21
N ILE A 50 -0.14 3.35 11.66
CA ILE A 50 -0.57 2.47 10.57
C ILE A 50 -0.18 1.02 10.87
N ASN A 51 -1.15 0.12 10.75
CA ASN A 51 -0.90 -1.31 10.56
C ASN A 51 -0.92 -1.59 9.06
N PHE A 52 0.17 -2.15 8.52
CA PHE A 52 0.24 -2.53 7.12
C PHE A 52 0.89 -3.90 6.96
N SER A 53 0.62 -4.50 5.80
CA SER A 53 1.28 -5.70 5.29
C SER A 53 1.63 -5.46 3.82
N GLY A 54 2.91 -5.55 3.48
CA GLY A 54 3.41 -5.39 2.12
C GLY A 54 3.60 -6.75 1.45
N PHE A 55 3.09 -6.92 0.23
CA PHE A 55 3.22 -8.16 -0.55
C PHE A 55 3.92 -7.89 -1.87
N LEU A 56 4.74 -8.85 -2.30
CA LEU A 56 5.25 -8.92 -3.66
C LEU A 56 4.35 -9.82 -4.50
N GLU A 57 4.27 -9.56 -5.80
CA GLU A 57 3.46 -10.39 -6.69
C GLU A 57 3.97 -11.83 -6.67
N TYR A 58 3.04 -12.80 -6.64
CA TYR A 58 3.31 -14.25 -6.53
C TYR A 58 3.89 -14.72 -5.19
N SER A 59 4.04 -13.84 -4.19
CA SER A 59 4.34 -14.24 -2.82
C SER A 59 3.06 -14.38 -2.00
N ASP A 60 2.91 -15.51 -1.32
CA ASP A 60 1.84 -15.75 -0.34
C ASP A 60 2.19 -15.17 1.05
N GLN A 61 3.45 -14.84 1.28
CA GLN A 61 3.94 -14.22 2.51
C GLN A 61 4.25 -12.73 2.31
N PRO A 62 3.95 -11.87 3.29
CA PRO A 62 4.32 -10.46 3.23
C PRO A 62 5.84 -10.30 3.35
N PHE A 63 6.42 -9.35 2.63
CA PHE A 63 7.82 -8.96 2.82
C PHE A 63 8.00 -8.08 4.08
N GLU A 64 6.93 -7.41 4.51
CA GLU A 64 6.89 -6.58 5.72
C GLU A 64 5.48 -6.58 6.31
N ILE A 65 5.39 -6.60 7.64
CA ILE A 65 4.13 -6.53 8.38
C ILE A 65 4.36 -5.76 9.69
N THR A 66 3.45 -4.88 10.09
CA THR A 66 3.59 -4.12 11.35
C THR A 66 2.59 -4.51 12.43
N SER A 67 1.60 -5.35 12.12
CA SER A 67 0.54 -5.74 13.07
C SER A 67 1.04 -6.52 14.29
N HIS A 68 2.25 -7.08 14.24
CA HIS A 68 2.87 -7.79 15.35
C HIS A 68 3.53 -6.85 16.38
N LEU A 69 3.68 -5.56 16.06
CA LEU A 69 4.29 -4.59 16.96
C LEU A 69 3.35 -4.28 18.12
N LYS A 70 3.85 -4.40 19.36
CA LYS A 70 3.09 -4.07 20.57
C LYS A 70 2.63 -2.61 20.58
N TYR A 71 3.45 -1.72 20.02
CA TYR A 71 3.13 -0.31 19.84
C TYR A 71 3.28 0.05 18.36
N PRO A 72 2.21 0.50 17.69
CA PRO A 72 2.30 0.80 16.26
C PRO A 72 3.18 2.03 16.02
N ARG A 73 3.97 1.97 14.96
CA ARG A 73 4.91 3.05 14.59
C ARG A 73 4.13 4.30 14.19
N MET A 74 4.59 5.45 14.69
CA MET A 74 4.07 6.76 14.30
C MET A 74 4.89 7.31 13.13
N MET A 75 4.22 7.83 12.12
CA MET A 75 4.88 8.46 10.96
C MET A 75 4.26 9.81 10.63
N LYS A 76 5.07 10.73 10.10
CA LYS A 76 4.64 12.05 9.64
C LYS A 76 4.31 11.97 8.16
N LEU A 77 3.07 12.26 7.78
CA LEU A 77 2.68 12.38 6.38
C LEU A 77 3.29 13.65 5.75
N GLY A 78 3.43 13.64 4.42
CA GLY A 78 3.91 14.79 3.66
C GLY A 78 5.42 15.05 3.72
N ARG A 79 6.20 14.16 4.34
CA ARG A 79 7.67 14.25 4.38
C ARG A 79 8.32 13.12 3.60
N ALA A 80 9.39 13.42 2.86
CA ALA A 80 10.24 12.42 2.25
C ALA A 80 11.05 11.71 3.34
N GLY A 81 10.83 10.41 3.53
CA GLY A 81 11.57 9.63 4.52
C GLY A 81 10.73 8.50 5.09
N TYR A 82 10.44 7.50 4.26
CA TYR A 82 10.20 6.15 4.77
C TYR A 82 11.30 5.25 4.21
N SER A 83 12.48 5.42 4.79
CA SER A 83 13.55 4.43 4.80
C SER A 83 13.87 4.27 6.27
N ASP A 84 13.63 3.08 6.83
CA ASP A 84 13.96 2.75 8.21
C ASP A 84 15.44 3.06 8.46
N HIS A 85 15.70 4.20 9.09
CA HIS A 85 16.96 4.46 9.78
C HIS A 85 16.60 4.43 11.27
N GLU A 86 16.83 3.28 11.90
CA GLU A 86 16.95 3.22 13.35
C GLU A 86 18.11 4.11 13.78
N GLU A 87 17.82 5.35 14.16
CA GLU A 87 18.75 6.17 14.93
C GLU A 87 18.14 6.45 16.29
N GLY A 88 18.51 5.57 17.22
CA GLY A 88 18.08 5.59 18.61
C GLY A 88 18.94 4.68 19.48
N ARG A 89 20.27 4.71 19.30
CA ARG A 89 21.19 4.28 20.35
C ARG A 89 21.05 5.28 21.50
N VAL A 90 20.33 4.87 22.53
CA VAL A 90 20.37 5.53 23.84
C VAL A 90 21.75 5.20 24.45
N LEU A 91 22.56 6.23 24.67
CA LEU A 91 23.66 6.22 25.64
C LEU A 91 23.09 6.32 27.05
#